data_AF-A0A7J9XT81-F1
#
_entry.id   AF-A0A7J9XT81-F1
#
_cell.length_a   1.000
_cell.length_b   1.000
_cell.length_c   1.000
_cell.angle_alpha   90.00
_cell.angle_beta   90.00
_cell.angle_gamma   90.00
#
_symmetry.space_group_name_H-M   'P 1'
#
loop_
_entity.id
_entity.type
_entity.pdbx_description
1 polymer ?
#
loop_
_entity_poly.entity_id
_entity_poly.type
_entity_poly.pdbx_seq_one_letter_code
_entity_poly.pdbx_strand_id
1 'polypeptide(L)' 'MPPETTQHARRRGQLTIAIRYARDENERDHARRELRTFVLGEHIKQVVDQAPPLTDEQRARLAALLRPTAGKR' A
#
# COMPACT_ATOMS: atom_id res chain seq x y z
N MET A 1 -14.35 0.68 4.17
CA MET A 1 -14.28 -0.79 4.11
C MET A 1 -13.24 -1.23 5.12
N PRO A 2 -13.54 -2.14 6.05
CA PRO A 2 -12.50 -2.74 6.87
C PRO A 2 -11.47 -3.42 5.94
N PRO A 3 -10.18 -3.49 6.34
CA PRO A 3 -9.20 -4.20 5.52
C PRO A 3 -9.70 -5.61 5.24
N GLU A 4 -9.36 -6.21 4.09
CA GLU A 4 -9.74 -7.60 3.82
C GLU A 4 -9.29 -8.49 4.98
N THR A 5 -10.23 -8.78 5.88
CA THR A 5 -9.94 -9.20 7.26
C THR A 5 -9.22 -10.53 7.28
N THR A 6 -9.55 -11.40 6.32
CA THR A 6 -8.90 -12.68 6.07
C THR A 6 -7.43 -12.50 5.67
N GLN A 7 -7.12 -11.57 4.76
CA GLN A 7 -5.75 -11.32 4.30
C GLN A 7 -4.89 -10.68 5.41
N HIS A 8 -5.47 -9.76 6.18
CA HIS A 8 -4.79 -9.15 7.33
C HIS A 8 -4.48 -10.20 8.41
N ALA A 9 -5.48 -11.00 8.81
CA ALA A 9 -5.32 -12.05 9.81
C ALA A 9 -4.27 -13.08 9.40
N ARG A 10 -4.25 -13.48 8.12
CA ARG A 10 -3.24 -14.38 7.56
C ARG A 10 -1.83 -13.81 7.70
N ARG A 11 -1.60 -12.56 7.27
CA ARG A 11 -0.28 -11.92 7.35
C ARG A 11 0.19 -11.70 8.79
N ARG A 12 -0.74 -11.38 9.70
CA ARG A 12 -0.44 -11.36 11.15
C ARG A 12 -0.07 -12.74 11.67
N GLY A 13 -0.79 -13.79 11.28
CA GLY A 13 -0.46 -15.17 11.63
C GLY A 13 0.94 -15.57 11.14
N GLN A 14 1.28 -15.22 9.90
CA GLN A 14 2.61 -15.45 9.32
C GLN A 14 3.71 -14.73 10.13
N LEU A 15 3.48 -13.47 10.54
CA LEU A 15 4.43 -12.77 11.40
C LEU A 15 4.57 -13.43 12.78
N THR A 16 3.47 -13.87 13.39
CA THR A 16 3.51 -14.61 14.67
C THR A 16 4.32 -15.90 14.55
N ILE A 17 4.14 -16.64 13.46
CA ILE A 17 4.91 -17.86 13.15
C ILE A 17 6.39 -17.50 12.97
N ALA A 18 6.72 -16.48 12.18
CA ALA A 18 8.09 -16.04 11.95
C ALA A 18 8.78 -15.59 13.25
N ILE A 19 8.10 -14.84 14.11
CA ILE A 19 8.65 -14.43 15.41
C ILE A 19 9.01 -15.65 16.27
N ARG A 20 8.22 -16.73 16.19
CA ARG A 20 8.39 -17.91 17.05
C ARG A 20 9.36 -18.95 16.47
N TYR A 21 9.43 -19.09 15.15
CA TYR A 21 10.07 -20.23 14.49
C TYR A 21 11.04 -19.87 13.37
N ALA A 22 11.22 -18.59 13.03
CA ALA A 22 12.17 -18.21 11.99
C ALA A 22 13.60 -18.63 12.34
N ARG A 23 14.34 -19.03 11.31
CA ARG A 23 15.73 -19.47 11.44
C ARG A 23 16.70 -18.30 11.59
N ASP A 24 16.33 -17.14 11.04
CA ASP A 24 17.14 -15.92 11.07
C ASP A 24 16.30 -14.63 11.18
N GLU A 25 16.97 -13.48 11.18
CA GLU A 25 16.31 -12.16 11.18
C GLU A 25 15.71 -11.80 9.83
N ASN A 26 16.24 -12.32 8.71
CA ASN A 26 15.76 -12.00 7.36
C ASN A 26 14.32 -12.50 7.16
N GLU A 27 14.02 -13.72 7.62
CA GLU A 27 12.67 -14.29 7.57
C GLU A 27 11.67 -13.46 8.40
N ARG A 28 12.10 -12.96 9.57
CA ARG A 28 11.28 -12.09 10.43
C ARG A 28 11.04 -10.73 9.79
N ASP A 29 12.08 -10.13 9.23
CA ASP A 29 11.97 -8.85 8.54
C ASP A 29 11.13 -8.93 7.28
N HIS A 30 11.22 -10.03 6.53
CA HIS A 30 10.34 -10.29 5.40
C HIS A 30 8.87 -10.32 5.85
N ALA A 31 8.53 -11.10 6.88
CA ALA A 31 7.15 -11.17 7.39
C ALA A 31 6.64 -9.82 7.92
N ARG A 32 7.50 -9.01 8.56
CA ARG A 32 7.16 -7.65 8.99
C ARG A 32 6.88 -6.74 7.79
N ARG A 33 7.74 -6.79 6.76
CA ARG A 33 7.59 -5.98 5.53
C ARG A 33 6.29 -6.32 4.83
N GLU A 34 6.00 -7.61 4.64
CA GLU A 34 4.76 -8.07 4.01
C GLU A 34 3.50 -7.56 4.73
N LEU A 35 3.46 -7.63 6.07
CA LEU A 35 2.34 -7.09 6.84
C LEU A 35 2.21 -5.57 6.70
N ARG A 36 3.33 -4.84 6.76
CA ARG A 36 3.34 -3.37 6.60
C ARG A 36 2.89 -2.95 5.21
N THR A 37 3.39 -3.60 4.16
CA THR A 37 3.01 -3.34 2.76
C THR A 37 1.51 -3.51 2.59
N PHE A 38 0.93 -4.60 3.12
CA PHE A 38 -0.50 -4.84 3.05
C PHE A 38 -1.31 -3.76 3.78
N VAL A 39 -0.96 -3.45 5.03
CA VAL A 39 -1.68 -2.43 5.82
C VAL A 39 -1.60 -1.06 5.16
N LEU A 40 -0.45 -0.69 4.61
CA LEU A 40 -0.27 0.56 3.89
C LEU A 40 -1.14 0.60 2.62
N GLY A 41 -1.20 -0.50 1.86
CA GLY A 41 -2.04 -0.61 0.67
C GLY A 41 -3.53 -0.40 1.00
N GLU A 42 -4.04 -1.07 2.04
CA GLU A 42 -5.42 -0.91 2.48
C GLU A 42 -5.72 0.52 2.95
N HIS A 43 -4.78 1.15 3.65
CA HIS A 43 -4.92 2.53 4.08
C HIS A 43 -4.96 3.51 2.90
N ILE A 44 -4.05 3.36 1.94
CA ILE A 44 -4.04 4.18 0.71
C ILE A 44 -5.36 4.00 -0.04
N LYS A 45 -5.81 2.75 -0.22
CA LYS A 45 -7.08 2.44 -0.87
C LYS A 45 -8.24 3.14 -0.15
N GLN A 46 -8.33 3.01 1.17
CA GLN A 46 -9.39 3.66 1.94
C GLN A 46 -9.37 5.19 1.77
N VAL A 47 -8.20 5.81 1.87
CA VAL A 47 -8.05 7.27 1.73
C VAL A 47 -8.46 7.73 0.33
N VAL A 48 -8.01 7.01 -0.70
CA VAL A 48 -8.34 7.33 -2.10
C VAL A 48 -9.83 7.11 -2.39
N ASP A 49 -10.41 6.00 -1.92
CA ASP A 49 -11.84 5.69 -2.11
C ASP A 49 -12.74 6.72 -1.41
N GLN A 50 -12.28 7.31 -0.31
CA GLN A 50 -13.02 8.33 0.44
C GLN A 50 -12.74 9.76 -0.02
N ALA A 51 -11.73 9.96 -0.87
CA ALA A 51 -11.38 11.29 -1.33
C ALA A 51 -12.52 11.87 -2.18
N PRO A 52 -12.89 13.15 -1.98
CA PRO A 52 -13.82 13.79 -2.91
C PRO A 52 -13.22 13.78 -4.32
N PRO A 53 -14.06 13.75 -5.37
CA PRO A 53 -13.57 13.89 -6.74
C PRO A 53 -12.68 15.13 -6.87
N LEU A 54 -11.59 15.01 -7.64
CA LEU A 54 -10.73 16.15 -7.95
C LEU A 54 -11.55 17.26 -8.61
N THR A 55 -11.34 18.49 -8.16
CA THR A 55 -11.90 19.67 -8.83
C THR A 55 -11.31 19.81 -10.23
N ASP A 56 -12.01 20.53 -11.11
CA ASP A 56 -11.52 20.76 -12.47
C ASP A 56 -10.16 21.46 -12.49
N GLU A 57 -9.93 22.39 -11.55
CA GLU A 57 -8.63 23.06 -11.38
C GLU A 57 -7.52 22.08 -10.97
N GLN A 58 -7.80 21.19 -10.01
CA GLN A 58 -6.84 20.17 -9.57
C GLN A 58 -6.53 19.20 -10.70
N ARG A 59 -7.55 18.78 -11.45
CA ARG A 59 -7.40 17.91 -12.62
C ARG A 59 -6.59 18.59 -13.71
N ALA A 60 -6.82 19.87 -13.98
CA ALA A 60 -6.06 20.65 -14.96
C ALA A 60 -4.58 20.78 -14.57
N ARG A 61 -4.28 21.03 -13.29
CA ARG A 61 -2.89 21.06 -12.78
C ARG A 61 -2.20 19.71 -12.91
N LEU A 62 -2.87 18.62 -12.52
CA LEU A 62 -2.33 17.27 -12.69
C LEU A 62 -2.12 16.92 -14.16
N ALA A 63 -3.06 17.29 -15.03
CA ALA A 63 -2.92 17.10 -16.47
C ALA A 63 -1.73 17.88 -17.02
N ALA A 64 -1.46 19.09 -16.54
CA ALA A 64 -0.27 19.85 -16.96
C ALA A 64 1.04 19.22 -16.48
N LEU A 65 1.08 18.68 -15.25
CA LEU A 65 2.27 18.02 -14.67
C LEU A 65 2.55 16.66 -15.31
N LEU A 66 1.50 15.88 -15.59
CA LEU A 66 1.59 14.53 -16.13
C LEU A 66 1.55 14.51 -17.67
N ARG A 67 1.26 15.65 -18.32
CA ARG A 67 1.40 15.77 -19.76
C ARG A 67 2.85 15.44 -20.06
N PRO A 68 3.13 14.43 -20.90
CA PRO A 68 4.48 14.17 -21.35
C PRO A 68 4.98 15.51 -21.91
N THR A 69 5.98 16.11 -21.25
CA THR A 69 6.81 17.04 -21.99
C THR A 69 7.32 16.19 -23.14
N ALA A 70 7.17 16.67 -24.36
CA ALA A 70 7.78 16.04 -25.51
C ALA A 70 9.29 16.10 -25.30
N GLY A 71 9.80 15.21 -24.45
CA GLY A 71 11.18 14.82 -24.39
C GLY A 71 11.42 14.22 -25.75
N LYS A 72 12.02 15.04 -26.63
CA LYS A 72 12.86 14.57 -27.71
C LYS A 72 13.56 13.29 -27.24
N ARG A 73 13.12 12.17 -27.78
CA ARG A 73 13.93 10.96 -27.90
C ARG A 73 14.28 10.86 -29.37
#